data_AF-A0A8J7WHL4-F1
#
_entry.id   AF-A0A8J7WHL4-F1
#
_cell.length_a   1.000
_cell.length_b   1.000
_cell.length_c   1.000
_cell.angle_alpha   90.00
_cell.angle_beta   90.00
_cell.angle_gamma   90.00
#
_symmetry.space_group_name_H-M   'P 1'
#
loop_
_entity.id
_entity.type
_entity.pdbx_description
1 polymer ?
#
loop_
_entity_poly.entity_id
_entity_poly.type
_entity_poly.pdbx_seq_one_letter_code
_entity_poly.pdbx_strand_id
1 'polypeptide(L)'
;MSVSSAGAQSSDAAAVTRVWQSFFSKDTPIGQKEKLLQNGTTTMKPALQAFAADPRVGQASATVQKVTFPDASDADVTYSISLNGTVMMGGMAGKAVKQNGGWLVSDSTLCGLLQLAAAQPGGSSGVIPGCS
;
A
#
# COMPACT_ATOMS: atom_id res chain seq x y z
N MET A 1 -5.90 32.41 -11.52
CA MET A 1 -6.28 32.17 -10.11
C MET A 1 -5.71 30.81 -9.73
N SER A 2 -4.54 30.76 -9.07
CA SER A 2 -3.72 29.54 -8.95
C SER A 2 -3.36 29.21 -7.50
N VAL A 3 -4.37 29.09 -6.63
CA VAL A 3 -4.15 28.88 -5.17
C VAL A 3 -4.80 27.61 -4.60
N SER A 4 -5.11 26.60 -5.42
CA SER A 4 -5.81 25.39 -4.92
C SER A 4 -4.97 24.11 -4.85
N SER A 5 -3.77 24.05 -5.43
CA SER A 5 -2.98 22.81 -5.49
C SER A 5 -2.23 22.50 -4.20
N ALA A 6 -1.65 23.50 -3.50
CA ALA A 6 -0.90 23.25 -2.27
C ALA A 6 -1.77 22.77 -1.09
N GLY A 7 -2.98 23.34 -0.94
CA GLY A 7 -3.95 22.91 0.09
C GLY A 7 -4.58 21.54 -0.22
N ALA A 8 -4.86 21.27 -1.50
CA ALA A 8 -5.32 19.96 -1.96
C ALA A 8 -4.26 18.88 -1.78
N GLN A 9 -3.00 19.13 -2.16
CA GLN A 9 -1.88 18.20 -1.98
C GLN A 9 -1.63 17.86 -0.51
N SER A 10 -1.80 18.81 0.41
CA SER A 10 -1.66 18.56 1.85
C SER A 10 -2.76 17.61 2.37
N SER A 11 -4.00 17.81 1.89
CA SER A 11 -5.16 16.98 2.23
C SER A 11 -5.07 15.58 1.61
N ASP A 12 -4.62 15.52 0.36
CA ASP A 12 -4.37 14.28 -0.38
C ASP A 12 -3.22 13.49 0.26
N ALA A 13 -2.13 14.14 0.67
CA ALA A 13 -1.04 13.48 1.39
C ALA A 13 -1.54 12.83 2.68
N ALA A 14 -2.33 13.56 3.48
CA ALA A 14 -2.95 13.01 4.69
C ALA A 14 -3.94 11.87 4.39
N ALA A 15 -4.65 11.90 3.26
CA ALA A 15 -5.50 10.80 2.82
C ALA A 15 -4.68 9.57 2.44
N VAL A 16 -3.63 9.73 1.62
CA VAL A 16 -2.69 8.67 1.24
C VAL A 16 -2.05 8.04 2.48
N THR A 17 -1.59 8.84 3.44
CA THR A 17 -1.01 8.33 4.70
C THR A 17 -2.01 7.49 5.49
N ARG A 18 -3.27 7.94 5.62
CA ARG A 18 -4.31 7.18 6.32
C ARG A 18 -4.65 5.87 5.62
N VAL A 19 -4.71 5.88 4.30
CA VAL A 19 -4.92 4.67 3.49
C VAL A 19 -3.78 3.69 3.72
N TRP A 20 -2.53 4.14 3.72
CA TRP A 20 -1.36 3.30 4.00
C TRP A 20 -1.42 2.69 5.39
N GLN A 21 -1.64 3.51 6.43
CA GLN A 21 -1.73 3.03 7.81
C GLN A 21 -2.87 2.02 7.97
N SER A 22 -4.03 2.27 7.36
CA SER A 22 -5.16 1.35 7.38
C SER A 22 -4.86 0.06 6.61
N PHE A 23 -4.24 0.16 5.44
CA PHE A 23 -3.91 -1.01 4.61
C PHE A 23 -2.93 -1.95 5.31
N PHE A 24 -1.95 -1.42 6.03
CA PHE A 24 -0.96 -2.22 6.75
C PHE A 24 -1.35 -2.55 8.20
N SER A 25 -2.36 -1.90 8.77
CA SER A 25 -2.81 -2.22 10.13
C SER A 25 -3.33 -3.66 10.21
N LYS A 26 -2.91 -4.37 11.26
CA LYS A 26 -3.43 -5.71 11.62
C LYS A 26 -4.92 -5.70 11.94
N ASP A 27 -5.44 -4.56 12.38
CA ASP A 27 -6.83 -4.41 12.82
C ASP A 27 -7.78 -4.16 11.64
N THR A 28 -7.25 -3.91 10.44
CA THR A 28 -8.06 -3.73 9.23
C THR A 28 -8.42 -5.09 8.63
N PRO A 29 -9.71 -5.44 8.52
CA PRO A 29 -10.13 -6.71 7.92
C PRO A 29 -9.84 -6.75 6.42
N ILE A 30 -9.65 -7.95 5.86
CA ILE A 30 -9.32 -8.16 4.43
C ILE A 30 -10.33 -7.44 3.51
N GLY A 31 -11.63 -7.57 3.76
CA GLY A 31 -12.65 -6.92 2.94
C GLY A 31 -12.58 -5.39 2.94
N GLN A 32 -11.96 -4.79 3.95
CA GLN A 32 -11.68 -3.35 3.98
C GLN A 32 -10.35 -3.03 3.28
N LYS A 33 -9.33 -3.89 3.40
CA LYS A 33 -8.10 -3.79 2.60
C LYS A 33 -8.39 -3.88 1.09
N GLU A 34 -9.35 -4.71 0.67
CA GLU A 34 -9.80 -4.79 -0.73
C GLU A 34 -10.31 -3.44 -1.26
N LYS A 35 -10.96 -2.65 -0.40
CA LYS A 35 -11.46 -1.31 -0.76
C LYS A 35 -10.39 -0.21 -0.68
N LEU A 36 -9.24 -0.50 -0.08
CA LEU A 36 -8.10 0.40 0.05
C LEU A 36 -7.03 0.13 -1.02
N LEU A 37 -7.28 -0.85 -1.90
CA LEU A 37 -6.36 -1.29 -2.94
C LEU A 37 -7.01 -1.10 -4.31
N GLN A 38 -6.22 -0.56 -5.24
CA GLN A 38 -6.57 -0.49 -6.65
C GLN A 38 -6.90 -1.89 -7.17
N ASN A 39 -8.04 -2.05 -7.83
CA ASN A 39 -8.52 -3.35 -8.33
C ASN A 39 -8.68 -4.43 -7.23
N GLY A 40 -8.72 -4.04 -5.95
CA GLY A 40 -8.75 -4.96 -4.80
C GLY A 40 -9.92 -5.92 -4.79
N THR A 41 -11.11 -5.45 -5.15
CA THR A 41 -12.33 -6.26 -5.19
C THR A 41 -12.49 -7.07 -6.48
N THR A 42 -11.62 -6.87 -7.47
CA THR A 42 -11.69 -7.52 -8.79
C THR A 42 -10.50 -8.44 -9.00
N THR A 43 -9.40 -7.93 -9.54
CA THR A 43 -8.23 -8.71 -9.98
C THR A 43 -7.23 -8.96 -8.86
N MET A 44 -7.16 -8.06 -7.87
CA MET A 44 -6.17 -8.12 -6.78
C MET A 44 -6.62 -8.95 -5.57
N LYS A 45 -7.85 -9.44 -5.54
CA LYS A 45 -8.37 -10.27 -4.45
C LYS A 45 -7.45 -11.44 -4.07
N PRO A 46 -6.96 -12.28 -5.00
CA PRO A 46 -6.05 -13.38 -4.65
C PRO A 46 -4.69 -12.90 -4.15
N ALA A 47 -4.13 -11.83 -4.73
CA ALA A 47 -2.90 -11.21 -4.23
C ALA A 47 -3.07 -10.72 -2.78
N LEU A 48 -4.19 -10.08 -2.48
CA LEU A 48 -4.49 -9.60 -1.14
C LEU A 48 -4.69 -10.74 -0.15
N GLN A 49 -5.29 -11.85 -0.57
CA GLN A 49 -5.40 -13.06 0.26
C GLN A 49 -4.02 -13.66 0.56
N ALA A 50 -3.13 -13.72 -0.44
CA ALA A 50 -1.74 -14.15 -0.23
C ALA A 50 -1.00 -13.22 0.74
N PHE A 51 -1.23 -11.91 0.63
CA PHE A 51 -0.65 -10.92 1.54
C PHE A 51 -1.15 -11.13 2.96
N ALA A 52 -2.46 -11.30 3.15
CA ALA A 52 -3.04 -11.52 4.46
C ALA A 52 -2.67 -12.89 5.08
N ALA A 53 -2.35 -13.89 4.25
CA ALA A 53 -1.89 -15.20 4.70
C ALA A 53 -0.44 -15.19 5.22
N ASP A 54 0.35 -14.18 4.88
CA ASP A 54 1.73 -14.06 5.38
C ASP A 54 1.71 -13.70 6.88
N PRO A 55 2.30 -14.54 7.75
CA PRO A 55 2.28 -14.32 9.20
C PRO A 55 2.99 -13.01 9.61
N ARG A 56 3.86 -12.47 8.76
CA ARG A 56 4.53 -11.19 9.00
C ARG A 56 3.57 -10.01 8.85
N VAL A 57 2.52 -10.13 8.03
CA VAL A 57 1.55 -9.04 7.84
C VAL A 57 0.77 -8.73 9.11
N GLY A 58 0.48 -9.73 9.94
CA GLY A 58 -0.14 -9.52 11.26
C GLY A 58 0.74 -8.75 12.25
N GLN A 59 2.05 -8.65 11.98
CA GLN A 59 3.04 -7.94 12.78
C GLN A 59 3.51 -6.65 12.10
N ALA A 60 3.18 -6.49 10.82
CA ALA A 60 3.64 -5.40 9.99
C ALA A 60 2.88 -4.12 10.29
N SER A 61 3.60 -3.01 10.23
CA SER A 61 3.04 -1.67 10.26
C SER A 61 3.84 -0.80 9.31
N ALA A 62 3.15 -0.02 8.48
CA ALA A 62 3.80 0.89 7.56
C ALA A 62 3.72 2.33 8.05
N THR A 63 4.86 3.01 8.04
CA THR A 63 4.97 4.43 8.36
C THR A 63 5.34 5.18 7.09
N VAL A 64 4.47 6.09 6.66
CA VAL A 64 4.74 6.95 5.50
C VAL A 64 5.74 8.02 5.90
N GLN A 65 6.84 8.09 5.17
CA GLN A 65 7.94 9.05 5.37
C GLN A 65 7.79 10.26 4.45
N LYS A 66 7.35 10.02 3.20
CA LYS A 66 7.18 11.07 2.19
C LYS A 66 6.06 10.69 1.24
N VAL A 67 5.31 11.69 0.79
CA VAL A 67 4.35 11.57 -0.31
C VAL A 67 4.66 12.66 -1.32
N THR A 68 4.76 12.29 -2.59
CA THR A 68 4.93 13.22 -3.71
C THR A 68 3.88 12.94 -4.78
N PHE A 69 3.38 13.96 -5.43
CA PHE A 69 2.33 13.84 -6.44
C PHE A 69 2.93 14.15 -7.81
N PRO A 70 3.31 13.13 -8.62
CA PRO A 70 3.68 13.36 -10.00
C PRO A 70 2.51 13.96 -10.80
N ASP A 71 1.27 13.55 -10.49
CA ASP A 71 0.04 13.99 -11.16
C ASP A 71 -1.13 14.09 -10.16
N ALA A 72 -2.29 14.59 -10.60
CA ALA A 72 -3.47 14.77 -9.74
C ALA A 72 -4.12 13.45 -9.27
N SER A 73 -3.82 12.35 -9.96
CA SER A 73 -4.42 11.02 -9.73
C SER A 73 -3.41 10.00 -9.21
N ASP A 74 -2.14 10.37 -9.10
CA ASP A 74 -1.04 9.47 -8.77
C ASP A 74 -0.18 10.08 -7.67
N ALA A 75 0.25 9.24 -6.74
CA ALA A 75 1.15 9.63 -5.67
C ALA A 75 2.27 8.60 -5.50
N ASP A 76 3.50 9.07 -5.45
CA ASP A 76 4.63 8.28 -5.00
C ASP A 76 4.75 8.37 -3.48
N VAL A 77 4.85 7.22 -2.84
CA VAL A 77 4.88 7.09 -1.39
C VAL A 77 6.20 6.45 -0.99
N THR A 78 6.99 7.15 -0.18
CA THR A 78 8.13 6.56 0.52
C THR A 78 7.67 6.16 1.91
N TYR A 79 7.87 4.89 2.28
CA TYR A 79 7.42 4.35 3.55
C TYR A 79 8.42 3.37 4.14
N SER A 80 8.33 3.14 5.44
CA SER A 80 9.04 2.08 6.13
C SER A 80 8.07 1.02 6.64
N ILE A 81 8.49 -0.24 6.60
CA ILE A 81 7.80 -1.36 7.23
C ILE A 81 8.52 -1.70 8.53
N SER A 82 7.74 -1.75 9.60
CA SER A 82 8.18 -2.23 10.91
C SER A 82 7.45 -3.53 11.23
N LEU A 83 8.16 -4.50 11.82
CA LEU A 83 7.57 -5.72 12.38
C LEU A 83 7.68 -5.65 13.91
N ASN A 84 6.55 -5.76 14.62
CA ASN A 84 6.48 -5.63 16.10
C ASN A 84 7.18 -4.37 16.63
N GLY A 85 7.06 -3.24 15.91
CA GLY A 85 7.67 -1.96 16.28
C GLY A 85 9.13 -1.78 15.86
N THR A 86 9.79 -2.82 15.34
CA THR A 86 11.17 -2.72 14.83
C THR A 86 11.15 -2.47 13.32
N VAL A 87 11.78 -1.38 12.87
CA VAL A 87 11.90 -1.07 11.43
C VAL A 87 12.76 -2.13 10.76
N MET A 88 12.14 -2.93 9.89
CA MET A 88 12.84 -3.97 9.13
C MET A 88 13.31 -3.43 7.78
N MET A 89 12.46 -2.63 7.12
CA MET A 89 12.73 -2.08 5.79
C MET A 89 12.34 -0.62 5.77
N GLY A 90 13.32 0.26 5.64
CA GLY A 90 13.11 1.71 5.53
C GLY A 90 13.24 2.21 4.11
N GLY A 91 12.56 3.31 3.77
CA GLY A 91 12.72 3.98 2.48
C GLY A 91 12.18 3.19 1.29
N MET A 92 11.20 2.32 1.51
CA MET A 92 10.55 1.58 0.44
C MET A 92 9.72 2.53 -0.43
N ALA A 93 9.76 2.32 -1.73
CA ALA A 93 8.93 3.02 -2.68
C ALA A 93 7.61 2.28 -2.92
N GLY A 94 6.52 3.02 -2.97
CA GLY A 94 5.20 2.55 -3.33
C GLY A 94 4.44 3.64 -4.08
N LYS A 95 3.26 3.29 -4.56
CA LYS A 95 2.38 4.16 -5.33
C LYS A 95 0.97 4.11 -4.78
N ALA A 96 0.33 5.27 -4.74
CA ALA A 96 -1.10 5.41 -4.51
C ALA A 96 -1.77 5.98 -5.75
N VAL A 97 -2.99 5.55 -6.02
CA VAL A 97 -3.81 6.09 -7.11
C VAL A 97 -5.13 6.61 -6.57
N LYS A 98 -5.65 7.67 -7.16
CA LYS A 98 -6.94 8.25 -6.81
C LYS A 98 -8.01 7.68 -7.74
N GLN A 99 -8.95 6.91 -7.19
CA GLN A 99 -10.10 6.38 -7.91
C GLN A 99 -11.39 6.75 -7.20
N ASN A 100 -12.42 7.14 -7.96
CA ASN A 100 -13.72 7.52 -7.41
C ASN A 100 -13.65 8.58 -6.29
N GLY A 101 -12.66 9.48 -6.37
CA GLY A 101 -12.42 10.54 -5.37
C GLY A 101 -11.67 10.10 -4.11
N GLY A 102 -11.33 8.81 -3.96
CA GLY A 102 -10.56 8.28 -2.84
C GLY A 102 -9.17 7.80 -3.25
N TRP A 103 -8.18 7.95 -2.36
CA TRP A 103 -6.85 7.38 -2.55
C TRP A 103 -6.84 5.90 -2.21
N LEU A 104 -6.13 5.12 -3.01
CA LEU A 104 -5.97 3.68 -2.88
C LEU A 104 -4.49 3.33 -3.04
N VAL A 105 -4.03 2.28 -2.37
CA VAL A 105 -2.73 1.67 -2.66
C VAL A 105 -2.79 1.09 -4.08
N SER A 106 -1.74 1.30 -4.89
CA SER A 106 -1.69 0.71 -6.23
C SER A 106 -1.47 -0.80 -6.18
N ASP A 107 -2.03 -1.53 -7.15
CA ASP A 107 -1.80 -2.96 -7.33
C ASP A 107 -0.29 -3.28 -7.43
N SER A 108 0.46 -2.49 -8.18
CA SER A 108 1.92 -2.57 -8.34
C SER A 108 2.66 -2.58 -6.99
N THR A 109 2.16 -1.82 -6.00
CA THR A 109 2.76 -1.75 -4.68
C THR A 109 2.54 -3.05 -3.91
N LEU A 110 1.31 -3.59 -3.93
CA LEU A 110 1.03 -4.88 -3.31
C LEU A 110 1.83 -6.00 -3.97
N CYS A 111 1.93 -5.99 -5.28
CA CYS A 111 2.69 -6.98 -6.03
C CYS A 111 4.18 -6.96 -5.69
N GLY A 112 4.79 -5.77 -5.63
CA GLY A 112 6.18 -5.62 -5.19
C GLY A 112 6.41 -6.11 -3.76
N LEU A 113 5.45 -5.88 -2.85
CA LEU A 113 5.52 -6.39 -1.48
C LEU A 113 5.44 -7.91 -1.40
N LEU A 114 4.53 -8.51 -2.18
CA LEU A 114 4.39 -9.96 -2.23
C LEU A 114 5.61 -10.62 -2.86
N GLN A 115 6.21 -10.02 -3.89
CA GLN A 115 7.47 -10.47 -4.46
C GLN A 115 8.62 -10.38 -3.46
N LEU A 116 8.70 -9.27 -2.71
CA LEU A 116 9.67 -9.10 -1.65
C LEU A 116 9.48 -10.16 -0.56
N ALA A 117 8.23 -10.40 -0.14
CA ALA A 117 7.87 -11.45 0.81
C ALA A 117 8.25 -12.85 0.30
N ALA A 118 8.07 -13.11 -0.99
CA ALA A 118 8.47 -14.35 -1.66
C ALA A 118 9.99 -14.53 -1.74
N ALA A 119 10.74 -13.44 -1.91
CA ALA A 119 12.21 -13.47 -1.98
C ALA A 119 12.88 -13.67 -0.61
N GLN A 120 12.15 -13.45 0.49
CA GLN A 120 12.64 -13.71 1.84
C GLN A 120 12.62 -15.21 2.18
N PRO A 121 13.46 -15.68 3.13
CA PRO A 121 13.47 -17.08 3.55
C PRO A 121 12.09 -17.55 3.99
N GLY A 122 11.58 -18.62 3.37
CA GLY A 122 10.23 -19.17 3.64
C GLY A 122 9.11 -18.59 2.75
N GLY A 123 9.43 -17.69 1.83
CA GLY A 123 8.49 -17.20 0.81
C GLY A 123 8.27 -18.21 -0.33
N SER A 124 7.10 -18.13 -0.97
CA SER A 124 6.78 -18.94 -2.15
C SER A 124 7.18 -18.21 -3.44
N SER A 125 8.17 -18.70 -4.17
CA SER A 125 8.71 -18.10 -5.40
C SER A 125 7.81 -18.22 -6.66
N GLY A 126 6.49 -18.31 -6.47
CA GLY A 126 5.52 -18.53 -7.56
C GLY A 126 5.00 -17.24 -8.18
N VAL A 127 4.32 -17.37 -9.33
CA VAL A 127 3.49 -16.30 -9.91
C VAL A 127 2.47 -15.87 -8.86
N ILE A 128 2.43 -14.57 -8.57
CA ILE A 128 1.54 -14.01 -7.56
C ILE A 128 0.21 -13.72 -8.24
N PRO A 129 -0.86 -14.50 -7.98
CA PRO A 129 -2.08 -14.38 -8.76
C PRO A 129 -2.71 -12.99 -8.56
N GLY A 130 -3.08 -12.36 -9.67
CA GLY A 130 -3.54 -10.97 -9.71
C GLY A 130 -2.42 -9.99 -10.10
N CYS A 131 -1.17 -10.29 -9.78
CA CYS A 131 0.00 -9.52 -10.21
C CYS A 131 0.46 -10.03 -11.57
N SER A 132 0.03 -9.35 -12.63
CA SER A 132 0.33 -9.67 -14.03
C SER A 132 1.39 -8.76 -14.62
#